data_AF-A0A958R6W1-F1
#
_entry.id   AF-A0A958R6W1-F1
#
_cell.length_a   1.000
_cell.length_b   1.000
_cell.length_c   1.000
_cell.angle_alpha   90.00
_cell.angle_beta   90.00
_cell.angle_gamma   90.00
#
_symmetry.space_group_name_H-M   'P 1'
#
loop_
_entity.id
_entity.type
_entity.pdbx_description
1 polymer ?
#
loop_
_entity_poly.entity_id
_entity_poly.type
_entity_poly.pdbx_seq_one_letter_code
_entity_poly.pdbx_strand_id
1 'polypeptide(L)'
;MEFLYKPFIFIPLVTVAIAIAVYNFSGFFSKYFSQKSTSTRDLILEYYRLMGVSVEAKKVTWLLYGMSFGLGAIFFFLLWPDIVVGLVFGISIGIAGWNAPLLLVKANYEKRCSKFVSQMVDALTIMANGIKTGSNPVQSMQRVIEIMGNPVSQEFQTIISETQLGSSFEEALTKLGQRIPRPDVQMFVTSINILKETGGNLAETFETIVYVIRERQKIEKKIDAITAKGVMQGVIV
;
A
#
# COMPACT_ATOMS: atom_id res chain seq x y z
N MET A 1 26.21 31.49 -43.80
CA MET A 1 25.31 30.66 -42.97
C MET A 1 25.35 29.19 -43.41
N GLU A 2 26.54 28.61 -43.67
CA GLU A 2 26.71 27.18 -44.02
C GLU A 2 27.79 26.47 -43.19
N PHE A 3 28.46 27.20 -42.28
CA PHE A 3 29.56 26.64 -41.49
C PHE A 3 29.10 25.80 -40.29
N LEU A 4 27.83 25.93 -39.89
CA LEU A 4 27.24 25.26 -38.72
C LEU A 4 26.67 23.85 -39.00
N TYR A 5 26.64 23.42 -40.26
CA TYR A 5 26.06 22.11 -40.66
C TYR A 5 27.10 21.07 -41.09
N LYS A 6 28.40 21.29 -40.79
CA LYS A 6 29.38 20.21 -40.93
C LYS A 6 29.26 19.26 -39.72
N PRO A 7 29.02 17.95 -39.93
CA PRO A 7 28.83 16.99 -38.84
C PRO A 7 30.00 16.97 -37.85
N PHE A 8 31.21 17.34 -38.30
CA PHE A 8 32.42 17.38 -37.48
C PHE A 8 32.42 18.46 -36.39
N ILE A 9 31.70 19.59 -36.56
CA ILE A 9 31.65 20.69 -35.58
C ILE A 9 30.37 20.60 -34.72
N PHE A 10 29.29 20.05 -35.26
CA PHE A 10 28.03 19.91 -34.56
C PHE A 10 28.10 18.86 -33.43
N ILE A 11 28.76 17.72 -33.67
CA ILE A 11 28.92 16.65 -32.68
C ILE A 11 29.64 17.11 -31.39
N PRO A 12 30.82 17.78 -31.44
CA PRO A 12 31.49 18.27 -30.23
C PRO A 12 30.69 19.36 -29.51
N LEU A 13 29.96 20.20 -30.25
CA LEU A 13 29.18 21.28 -29.66
C LEU A 13 27.93 20.76 -28.94
N VAL A 14 27.27 19.75 -29.49
CA VAL A 14 26.16 19.03 -28.85
C VAL A 14 26.65 18.21 -27.66
N THR A 15 27.80 17.54 -27.73
CA THR A 15 28.36 16.83 -26.56
C THR A 15 28.76 17.76 -25.43
N VAL A 16 29.34 18.93 -25.74
CA VAL A 16 29.64 19.96 -24.72
C VAL A 16 28.35 20.54 -24.14
N ALA A 17 27.32 20.80 -24.95
CA ALA A 17 26.02 21.27 -24.47
C ALA A 17 25.32 20.22 -23.59
N ILE A 18 25.37 18.94 -23.96
CA ILE A 18 24.86 17.82 -23.15
C ILE A 18 25.69 17.68 -21.88
N ALA A 19 27.02 17.80 -21.92
CA ALA A 19 27.87 17.72 -20.74
C ALA A 19 27.60 18.88 -19.77
N ILE A 20 27.40 20.11 -20.27
CA ILE A 20 27.04 21.28 -19.46
C ILE A 20 25.63 21.15 -18.90
N ALA A 21 24.68 20.64 -19.69
CA ALA A 21 23.34 20.33 -19.22
C ALA A 21 23.38 19.26 -18.13
N VAL A 22 24.07 18.13 -18.34
CA VAL A 22 24.27 17.07 -17.35
C VAL A 22 24.97 17.59 -16.10
N TYR A 23 25.97 18.45 -16.22
CA TYR A 23 26.70 19.01 -15.08
C TYR A 23 25.82 19.97 -14.25
N ASN A 24 25.10 20.89 -14.88
CA ASN A 24 24.15 21.78 -14.19
C ASN A 24 22.95 21.02 -13.61
N PHE A 25 22.45 20.03 -14.34
CA PHE A 25 21.33 19.20 -13.92
C PHE A 25 21.75 18.20 -12.83
N SER A 26 23.02 17.79 -12.74
CA SER A 26 23.52 16.89 -11.70
C SER A 26 23.33 17.46 -10.30
N GLY A 27 23.52 18.79 -10.10
CA GLY A 27 23.30 19.45 -8.81
C GLY A 27 21.82 19.58 -8.44
N PHE A 28 20.95 19.85 -9.42
CA PHE A 28 19.50 19.99 -9.25
C PHE A 28 18.82 18.64 -9.02
N PHE A 29 19.11 17.64 -9.87
CA PHE A 29 18.62 16.28 -9.70
C PHE A 29 19.19 15.64 -8.43
N SER A 30 20.47 15.82 -8.09
CA SER A 30 21.04 15.25 -6.84
C SER A 30 20.28 15.70 -5.58
N LYS A 31 19.95 16.99 -5.44
CA LYS A 31 19.16 17.49 -4.31
C LYS A 31 17.69 17.09 -4.40
N TYR A 32 17.08 17.11 -5.59
CA TYR A 32 15.67 16.78 -5.77
C TYR A 32 15.40 15.26 -5.64
N PHE A 33 16.28 14.41 -6.16
CA PHE A 33 16.24 12.95 -6.02
C PHE A 33 16.67 12.49 -4.63
N SER A 34 17.69 13.07 -3.98
CA SER A 34 18.06 12.61 -2.62
C SER A 34 16.95 12.86 -1.58
N GLN A 35 16.24 13.99 -1.68
CA GLN A 35 15.14 14.31 -0.77
C GLN A 35 13.86 13.51 -1.09
N LYS A 36 13.51 13.35 -2.38
CA LYS A 36 12.31 12.60 -2.82
C LYS A 36 12.52 11.08 -2.80
N SER A 37 13.76 10.59 -2.97
CA SER A 37 14.10 9.16 -2.93
C SER A 37 14.05 8.59 -1.53
N THR A 38 14.56 9.34 -0.54
CA THR A 38 14.46 8.97 0.87
C THR A 38 12.99 8.85 1.28
N SER A 39 12.17 9.86 0.95
CA SER A 39 10.73 9.86 1.26
C SER A 39 9.94 8.74 0.57
N THR A 40 10.20 8.45 -0.72
CA THR A 40 9.51 7.37 -1.46
C THR A 40 9.90 5.99 -0.94
N ARG A 41 11.19 5.79 -0.66
CA ARG A 41 11.71 4.55 -0.07
C ARG A 41 11.13 4.34 1.32
N ASP A 42 11.10 5.36 2.16
CA ASP A 42 10.58 5.28 3.52
C ASP A 42 9.08 4.94 3.52
N LEU A 43 8.31 5.52 2.59
CA LEU A 43 6.90 5.15 2.40
C LEU A 43 6.72 3.70 1.95
N ILE A 44 7.54 3.22 1.01
CA ILE A 44 7.49 1.82 0.55
C ILE A 44 7.85 0.87 1.70
N LEU A 45 8.91 1.19 2.45
CA LEU A 45 9.33 0.42 3.62
C LEU A 45 8.27 0.44 4.70
N GLU A 46 7.60 1.57 4.90
CA GLU A 46 6.49 1.68 5.84
C GLU A 46 5.32 0.80 5.40
N TYR A 47 4.91 0.82 4.13
CA TYR A 47 3.89 -0.11 3.64
C TYR A 47 4.29 -1.58 3.80
N TYR A 48 5.56 -1.94 3.54
CA TYR A 48 6.05 -3.29 3.78
C TYR A 48 6.04 -3.66 5.27
N ARG A 49 6.43 -2.73 6.14
CA ARG A 49 6.36 -2.89 7.61
C ARG A 49 4.93 -3.10 8.08
N LEU A 50 3.98 -2.32 7.57
CA LEU A 50 2.55 -2.47 7.87
C LEU A 50 1.98 -3.81 7.36
N MET A 51 2.53 -4.36 6.28
CA MET A 51 2.19 -5.70 5.79
C MET A 51 2.90 -6.84 6.54
N GLY A 52 3.74 -6.54 7.53
CA GLY A 52 4.52 -7.54 8.27
C GLY A 52 5.67 -8.16 7.47
N VAL A 53 6.06 -7.55 6.34
CA VAL A 53 7.15 -8.04 5.49
C VAL A 53 8.40 -7.22 5.77
N SER A 54 9.43 -7.84 6.35
CA SER A 54 10.73 -7.21 6.54
C SER A 54 11.53 -7.21 5.24
N VAL A 55 11.49 -6.08 4.52
CA VAL A 55 12.29 -5.89 3.31
C VAL A 55 13.53 -5.09 3.65
N GLU A 56 14.69 -5.60 3.24
CA GLU A 56 15.95 -4.88 3.37
C GLU A 56 15.93 -3.61 2.53
N ALA A 57 16.21 -2.47 3.16
CA ALA A 57 16.12 -1.17 2.53
C ALA A 57 17.05 -1.00 1.31
N LYS A 58 18.14 -1.76 1.28
CA LYS A 58 19.06 -1.89 0.15
C LYS A 58 18.37 -2.47 -1.09
N LYS A 59 17.50 -3.49 -0.93
CA LYS A 59 16.77 -4.14 -2.03
C LYS A 59 15.75 -3.19 -2.66
N VAL A 60 15.01 -2.43 -1.84
CA VAL A 60 14.05 -1.42 -2.33
C VAL A 60 14.77 -0.32 -3.12
N THR A 61 15.93 0.11 -2.64
CA THR A 61 16.76 1.12 -3.32
C THR A 61 17.24 0.64 -4.69
N TRP A 62 17.74 -0.60 -4.77
CA TRP A 62 18.13 -1.22 -6.04
C TRP A 62 16.95 -1.40 -7.00
N LEU A 63 15.77 -1.75 -6.50
CA LEU A 63 14.55 -1.86 -7.31
C LEU A 63 14.14 -0.51 -7.89
N LEU A 64 14.16 0.56 -7.09
CA LEU A 64 13.84 1.92 -7.56
C LEU A 64 14.81 2.39 -8.63
N TYR A 65 16.12 2.21 -8.41
CA TYR A 65 17.13 2.55 -9.42
C TYR A 65 17.03 1.67 -10.66
N GLY A 66 16.77 0.36 -10.51
CA GLY A 66 16.58 -0.56 -11.62
C GLY A 66 15.35 -0.22 -12.47
N MET A 67 14.23 0.13 -11.85
CA MET A 67 13.03 0.55 -12.58
C MET A 67 13.18 1.92 -13.25
N SER A 68 13.84 2.89 -12.61
CA SER A 68 13.98 4.24 -13.18
C SER A 68 15.06 4.30 -14.27
N PHE A 69 16.27 3.84 -13.98
CA PHE A 69 17.38 3.87 -14.94
C PHE A 69 17.32 2.71 -15.95
N GLY A 70 16.90 1.52 -15.52
CA GLY A 70 16.80 0.36 -16.41
C GLY A 70 15.72 0.50 -17.47
N LEU A 71 14.49 0.90 -17.09
CA LEU A 71 13.42 1.10 -18.09
C LEU A 71 13.72 2.28 -19.02
N GLY A 72 14.32 3.36 -18.50
CA GLY A 72 14.75 4.49 -19.31
C GLY A 72 15.82 4.11 -20.34
N ALA A 73 16.82 3.31 -19.94
CA ALA A 73 17.87 2.83 -20.84
C ALA A 73 17.35 1.85 -21.90
N ILE A 74 16.42 0.94 -21.53
CA ILE A 74 15.80 0.00 -22.47
C ILE A 74 15.01 0.77 -23.54
N PHE A 75 14.20 1.75 -23.16
CA PHE A 75 13.43 2.54 -24.11
C PHE A 75 14.30 3.42 -24.99
N PHE A 76 15.39 3.96 -24.45
CA PHE A 76 16.38 4.70 -25.23
C PHE A 76 17.02 3.83 -26.31
N PHE A 77 17.39 2.58 -25.98
CA PHE A 77 18.01 1.65 -26.93
C PHE A 77 17.02 1.13 -27.97
N LEU A 78 15.74 0.97 -27.61
CA LEU A 78 14.68 0.52 -28.51
C LEU A 78 14.36 1.55 -29.61
N LEU A 79 14.52 2.84 -29.32
CA LEU A 79 14.19 3.96 -30.23
C LEU A 79 15.40 4.45 -31.04
N TRP A 80 16.47 3.64 -31.11
CA TRP A 80 17.62 3.94 -31.97
C TRP A 80 17.23 3.75 -33.45
N PRO A 81 17.48 4.72 -34.37
CA PRO A 81 18.49 5.79 -34.34
C PRO A 81 18.00 7.21 -34.01
N ASP A 82 16.71 7.39 -33.71
CA ASP A 82 16.15 8.73 -33.45
C ASP A 82 16.48 9.21 -32.04
N ILE A 83 17.71 9.71 -31.88
CA ILE A 83 18.30 10.12 -30.60
C ILE A 83 17.39 11.08 -29.82
N VAL A 84 16.76 12.06 -30.50
CA VAL A 84 15.88 13.05 -29.85
C VAL A 84 14.62 12.39 -29.27
N VAL A 85 14.00 11.48 -30.03
CA VAL A 85 12.80 10.75 -29.59
C VAL A 85 13.15 9.80 -28.45
N GLY A 86 14.26 9.06 -28.57
CA GLY A 86 14.76 8.18 -27.51
C GLY A 86 15.05 8.90 -26.20
N LEU A 87 15.61 10.12 -26.26
CA LEU A 87 15.93 10.91 -25.07
C LEU A 87 14.68 11.43 -24.37
N VAL A 88 13.71 11.96 -25.13
CA VAL A 88 12.43 12.46 -24.58
C VAL A 88 11.63 11.31 -23.95
N PHE A 89 11.45 10.19 -24.66
CA PHE A 89 10.72 9.05 -24.11
C PHE A 89 11.46 8.36 -22.96
N GLY A 90 12.79 8.22 -23.05
CA GLY A 90 13.62 7.63 -22.00
C GLY A 90 13.55 8.41 -20.67
N ILE A 91 13.62 9.74 -20.71
CA ILE A 91 13.46 10.59 -19.53
C ILE A 91 12.03 10.49 -18.97
N SER A 92 11.02 10.55 -19.85
CA SER A 92 9.61 10.46 -19.45
C SER A 92 9.30 9.16 -18.71
N ILE A 93 9.80 8.04 -19.24
CA ILE A 93 9.63 6.70 -18.68
C ILE A 93 10.47 6.51 -17.42
N GLY A 94 11.67 7.09 -17.35
CA GLY A 94 12.48 7.06 -16.13
C GLY A 94 11.81 7.77 -14.95
N ILE A 95 11.13 8.89 -15.21
CA ILE A 95 10.35 9.61 -14.19
C ILE A 95 9.10 8.82 -13.79
N ALA A 96 8.39 8.22 -14.76
CA ALA A 96 7.22 7.39 -14.48
C ALA A 96 7.60 6.12 -13.69
N GLY A 97 8.72 5.49 -14.03
CA GLY A 97 9.26 4.29 -13.39
C GLY A 97 9.67 4.50 -11.93
N TRP A 98 9.98 5.74 -11.52
CA TRP A 98 10.25 6.05 -10.11
C TRP A 98 9.00 5.92 -9.22
N ASN A 99 7.84 6.35 -9.72
CA ASN A 99 6.59 6.37 -8.95
C ASN A 99 5.83 5.04 -9.02
N ALA A 100 6.07 4.22 -10.05
CA ALA A 100 5.37 2.96 -10.26
C ALA A 100 5.46 1.97 -9.07
N PRO A 101 6.64 1.72 -8.46
CA PRO A 101 6.74 0.84 -7.29
C PRO A 101 5.88 1.28 -6.11
N LEU A 102 5.87 2.58 -5.81
CA LEU A 102 5.09 3.13 -4.71
C LEU A 102 3.59 2.91 -4.94
N LEU A 103 3.11 3.18 -6.16
CA LEU A 103 1.71 2.98 -6.52
C LEU A 103 1.30 1.50 -6.42
N LEU A 104 2.15 0.59 -6.90
CA LEU A 104 1.88 -0.85 -6.83
C LEU A 104 1.83 -1.36 -5.38
N VAL A 105 2.80 -0.98 -4.56
CA VAL A 105 2.86 -1.39 -3.14
C VAL A 105 1.67 -0.81 -2.38
N LYS A 106 1.35 0.47 -2.58
CA LYS A 106 0.18 1.11 -1.99
C LYS A 106 -1.11 0.41 -2.42
N ALA A 107 -1.29 0.14 -3.71
CA ALA A 107 -2.48 -0.56 -4.21
C ALA A 107 -2.63 -1.97 -3.60
N ASN A 108 -1.52 -2.71 -3.47
CA ASN A 108 -1.51 -4.01 -2.82
C ASN A 108 -1.87 -3.92 -1.34
N TYR A 109 -1.34 -2.91 -0.63
CA TYR A 109 -1.69 -2.65 0.76
C TYR A 109 -3.18 -2.30 0.94
N GLU A 110 -3.71 -1.40 0.11
CA GLU A 110 -5.13 -1.03 0.14
C GLU A 110 -6.04 -2.25 -0.12
N LYS A 111 -5.65 -3.10 -1.09
CA LYS A 111 -6.35 -4.35 -1.39
C LYS A 111 -6.28 -5.33 -0.21
N ARG A 112 -5.14 -5.43 0.47
CA ARG A 112 -4.98 -6.23 1.68
C ARG A 112 -5.88 -5.73 2.80
N CYS A 113 -5.91 -4.42 3.07
CA CYS A 113 -6.76 -3.84 4.12
C CYS A 113 -8.25 -4.05 3.82
N SER A 114 -8.68 -3.86 2.57
CA SER A 114 -10.06 -4.12 2.16
C SER A 114 -10.43 -5.60 2.33
N LYS A 115 -9.53 -6.52 1.93
CA LYS A 115 -9.71 -7.96 2.14
C LYS A 115 -9.80 -8.31 3.62
N PHE A 116 -8.96 -7.70 4.47
CA PHE A 116 -9.03 -7.90 5.92
C PHE A 116 -10.41 -7.53 6.47
N VAL A 117 -10.92 -6.33 6.15
CA VAL A 117 -12.25 -5.89 6.60
C VAL A 117 -13.35 -6.86 6.16
N SER A 118 -13.28 -7.36 4.91
CA SER A 118 -14.26 -8.34 4.44
C SER A 118 -14.25 -9.65 5.24
N GLN A 119 -13.05 -10.15 5.58
CA GLN A 119 -12.88 -11.37 6.37
C GLN A 119 -13.14 -11.16 7.86
N MET A 120 -13.01 -9.92 8.35
CA MET A 120 -13.17 -9.57 9.77
C MET A 120 -14.57 -9.92 10.28
N VAL A 121 -15.59 -9.79 9.45
CA VAL A 121 -16.98 -10.16 9.79
C VAL A 121 -17.08 -11.64 10.17
N ASP A 122 -16.49 -12.52 9.37
CA ASP A 122 -16.52 -13.97 9.62
C ASP A 122 -15.65 -14.33 10.82
N ALA A 123 -14.48 -13.69 10.94
CA ALA A 123 -13.58 -13.86 12.08
C ALA A 123 -14.24 -13.49 13.41
N LEU A 124 -14.91 -12.33 13.48
CA LEU A 124 -15.63 -11.90 14.67
C LEU A 124 -16.84 -12.80 14.97
N THR A 125 -17.50 -13.34 13.95
CA THR A 125 -18.59 -14.32 14.13
C THR A 125 -18.07 -15.61 14.78
N ILE A 126 -16.95 -16.13 14.30
CA ILE A 126 -16.29 -17.31 14.89
C ILE A 126 -15.88 -17.01 16.33
N MET A 127 -15.30 -15.83 16.59
CA MET A 127 -14.90 -15.47 17.94
C MET A 127 -16.10 -15.30 18.90
N ALA A 128 -17.18 -14.66 18.46
CA ALA A 128 -18.39 -14.50 19.26
C ALA A 128 -18.96 -15.86 19.69
N ASN A 129 -19.03 -16.81 18.75
CA ASN A 129 -19.46 -18.18 19.04
C ASN A 129 -18.52 -18.88 20.02
N GLY A 130 -17.21 -18.75 19.83
CA GLY A 130 -16.20 -19.30 20.76
C GLY A 130 -16.39 -18.78 22.19
N ILE A 131 -16.54 -17.47 22.34
CA ILE A 131 -16.74 -16.83 23.65
C ILE A 131 -18.07 -17.26 24.29
N LYS A 132 -19.16 -17.36 23.52
CA LYS A 132 -20.45 -17.86 24.01
C LYS A 132 -20.35 -19.28 24.57
N THR A 133 -19.50 -20.11 23.98
CA THR A 133 -19.25 -21.48 24.45
C THR A 133 -18.25 -21.57 25.62
N GLY A 134 -17.84 -20.43 26.18
CA GLY A 134 -16.95 -20.35 27.34
C GLY A 134 -15.45 -20.27 27.00
N SER A 135 -15.08 -20.15 25.72
CA SER A 135 -13.68 -19.92 25.34
C SER A 135 -13.28 -18.48 25.70
N ASN A 136 -12.01 -18.27 26.06
CA ASN A 136 -11.51 -16.91 26.22
C ASN A 136 -11.21 -16.26 24.85
N PRO A 137 -10.98 -14.93 24.78
CA PRO A 137 -10.74 -14.23 23.51
C PRO A 137 -9.51 -14.74 22.75
N VAL A 138 -8.43 -15.09 23.46
CA VAL A 138 -7.19 -15.59 22.85
C VAL A 138 -7.40 -16.96 22.21
N GLN A 139 -8.08 -17.88 22.91
CA GLN A 139 -8.45 -19.21 22.37
C GLN A 139 -9.38 -19.09 21.17
N SER A 140 -10.35 -18.19 21.25
CA SER A 140 -11.28 -17.92 20.14
C SER A 140 -10.54 -17.37 18.92
N MET A 141 -9.54 -16.51 19.14
CA MET A 141 -8.67 -15.98 18.10
C MET A 141 -7.77 -17.06 17.49
N GLN A 142 -7.24 -18.00 18.27
CA GLN A 142 -6.48 -19.16 17.76
C GLN A 142 -7.33 -19.99 16.80
N ARG A 143 -8.60 -20.26 17.15
CA ARG A 143 -9.53 -20.97 16.26
C ARG A 143 -9.77 -20.21 14.94
N VAL A 144 -9.81 -18.89 14.96
CA VAL A 144 -9.89 -18.09 13.73
C VAL A 144 -8.65 -18.29 12.86
N ILE A 145 -7.45 -18.31 13.44
CA ILE A 145 -6.19 -18.50 12.69
C ILE A 145 -6.19 -19.85 11.95
N GLU A 146 -6.72 -20.91 12.59
CA GLU A 146 -6.80 -22.25 12.02
C GLU A 146 -7.78 -22.37 10.86
N ILE A 147 -8.89 -21.62 10.91
CA ILE A 147 -10.00 -21.71 9.94
C ILE A 147 -9.82 -20.72 8.77
N MET A 148 -9.32 -19.53 9.06
CA MET A 148 -9.31 -18.41 8.10
C MET A 148 -8.00 -18.33 7.33
N GLY A 149 -8.09 -17.82 6.09
CA GLY A 149 -6.91 -17.48 5.29
C GLY A 149 -6.36 -16.08 5.56
N ASN A 150 -5.29 -15.73 4.85
CA ASN A 150 -4.69 -14.39 4.90
C ASN A 150 -5.59 -13.32 4.24
N PRO A 151 -5.59 -12.07 4.76
CA PRO A 151 -4.69 -11.51 5.79
C PRO A 151 -5.12 -11.67 7.26
N VAL A 152 -6.36 -12.07 7.59
CA VAL A 152 -6.81 -12.12 8.99
C VAL A 152 -5.97 -13.07 9.85
N SER A 153 -5.69 -14.28 9.35
CA SER A 153 -4.89 -15.27 10.08
C SER A 153 -3.51 -14.73 10.48
N GLN A 154 -2.80 -14.07 9.53
CA GLN A 154 -1.51 -13.42 9.79
C GLN A 154 -1.58 -12.35 10.89
N GLU A 155 -2.54 -11.43 10.82
CA GLU A 155 -2.62 -10.34 11.80
C GLU A 155 -3.02 -10.84 13.20
N PHE A 156 -3.92 -11.82 13.27
CA PHE A 156 -4.33 -12.44 14.52
C PHE A 156 -3.18 -13.27 15.13
N GLN A 157 -2.37 -13.91 14.28
CA GLN A 157 -1.15 -14.57 14.73
C GLN A 157 -0.15 -13.57 15.32
N THR A 158 0.03 -12.40 14.68
CA THR A 158 0.84 -11.31 15.24
C THR A 158 0.32 -10.86 16.60
N ILE A 159 -0.99 -10.67 16.77
CA ILE A 159 -1.59 -10.30 18.06
C ILE A 159 -1.27 -11.34 19.14
N ILE A 160 -1.48 -12.62 18.84
CA ILE A 160 -1.22 -13.71 19.80
C ILE A 160 0.27 -13.77 20.16
N SER A 161 1.17 -13.63 19.18
CA SER A 161 2.60 -13.58 19.43
C SER A 161 3.00 -12.38 20.32
N GLU A 162 2.45 -11.19 20.06
CA GLU A 162 2.70 -10.01 20.92
C GLU A 162 2.19 -10.23 22.34
N THR A 163 1.00 -10.82 22.52
CA THR A 163 0.46 -11.14 23.84
C THR A 163 1.32 -12.19 24.58
N GLN A 164 1.84 -13.19 23.87
CA GLN A 164 2.78 -14.18 24.44
C GLN A 164 4.12 -13.55 24.86
N LEU A 165 4.53 -12.47 24.20
CA LEU A 165 5.72 -11.70 24.54
C LEU A 165 5.49 -10.68 25.67
N GLY A 166 4.28 -10.61 26.23
CA GLY A 166 3.96 -9.81 27.41
C GLY A 166 3.25 -8.49 27.12
N SER A 167 2.96 -8.14 25.86
CA SER A 167 2.03 -7.02 25.56
C SER A 167 0.61 -7.38 26.01
N SER A 168 -0.17 -6.38 26.39
CA SER A 168 -1.60 -6.62 26.66
C SER A 168 -2.33 -6.93 25.34
N PHE A 169 -3.46 -7.64 25.44
CA PHE A 169 -4.29 -7.97 24.28
C PHE A 169 -4.82 -6.69 23.60
N GLU A 170 -5.17 -5.69 24.41
CA GLU A 170 -5.65 -4.37 24.02
C GLU A 170 -4.57 -3.56 23.30
N GLU A 171 -3.32 -3.63 23.76
CA GLU A 171 -2.17 -2.99 23.12
C GLU A 171 -1.90 -3.60 21.73
N ALA A 172 -1.94 -4.93 21.65
CA ALA A 172 -1.76 -5.66 20.39
C ALA A 172 -2.90 -5.35 19.39
N LEU A 173 -4.14 -5.23 19.86
CA LEU A 173 -5.27 -4.76 19.06
C LEU A 173 -5.11 -3.30 18.62
N THR A 174 -4.57 -2.44 19.48
CA THR A 174 -4.29 -1.05 19.11
C THR A 174 -3.27 -0.96 17.97
N LYS A 175 -2.22 -1.80 18.01
CA LYS A 175 -1.25 -1.94 16.92
C LYS A 175 -1.89 -2.51 15.65
N LEU A 176 -2.86 -3.42 15.74
CA LEU A 176 -3.66 -3.85 14.58
C LEU A 176 -4.36 -2.66 13.92
N GLY A 177 -5.00 -1.78 14.71
CA GLY A 177 -5.67 -0.58 14.19
C GLY A 177 -4.71 0.40 13.49
N GLN A 178 -3.44 0.43 13.90
CA GLN A 178 -2.39 1.20 13.22
C GLN A 178 -1.95 0.52 11.91
N ARG A 179 -1.82 -0.81 11.90
CA ARG A 179 -1.46 -1.58 10.70
C ARG A 179 -2.56 -1.60 9.64
N ILE A 180 -3.82 -1.57 10.08
CA ILE A 180 -5.01 -1.57 9.21
C ILE A 180 -5.92 -0.38 9.59
N PRO A 181 -5.62 0.83 9.08
CA PRO A 181 -6.33 2.06 9.44
C PRO A 181 -7.65 2.14 8.68
N ARG A 182 -8.60 1.26 9.03
CA ARG A 182 -9.96 1.24 8.49
C ARG A 182 -10.97 1.56 9.58
N PRO A 183 -12.06 2.28 9.25
CA PRO A 183 -13.08 2.65 10.24
C PRO A 183 -13.63 1.45 11.03
N ASP A 184 -13.86 0.30 10.37
CA ASP A 184 -14.37 -0.90 11.05
C ASP A 184 -13.38 -1.47 12.07
N VAL A 185 -12.08 -1.46 11.71
CA VAL A 185 -11.02 -1.99 12.56
C VAL A 185 -10.84 -1.07 13.76
N GLN A 186 -10.85 0.25 13.54
CA GLN A 186 -10.79 1.23 14.63
C GLN A 186 -11.99 1.09 15.56
N MET A 187 -13.21 0.97 15.01
CA MET A 187 -14.41 0.73 15.79
C MET A 187 -14.29 -0.54 16.64
N PHE A 188 -13.85 -1.65 16.03
CA PHE A 188 -13.59 -2.90 16.74
C PHE A 188 -12.60 -2.72 17.91
N VAL A 189 -11.42 -2.14 17.64
CA VAL A 189 -10.38 -1.94 18.66
C VAL A 189 -10.90 -1.05 19.80
N THR A 190 -11.52 0.09 19.46
CA THR A 190 -12.05 1.03 20.46
C THR A 190 -13.15 0.40 21.30
N SER A 191 -14.08 -0.34 20.69
CA SER A 191 -15.14 -1.04 21.43
C SER A 191 -14.58 -2.03 22.44
N ILE A 192 -13.52 -2.76 22.09
CA ILE A 192 -12.91 -3.74 22.99
C ILE A 192 -12.15 -3.08 24.14
N ASN A 193 -11.43 -2.00 23.87
CA ASN A 193 -10.77 -1.22 24.91
C ASN A 193 -11.79 -0.66 25.92
N ILE A 194 -12.91 -0.11 25.45
CA ILE A 194 -13.99 0.39 26.33
C ILE A 194 -14.63 -0.75 27.12
N LEU A 195 -14.86 -1.90 26.48
CA LEU A 195 -15.50 -3.04 27.14
C LEU A 195 -14.63 -3.61 28.27
N LYS A 196 -13.31 -3.57 28.10
CA LYS A 196 -12.35 -3.98 29.13
C LYS A 196 -12.47 -3.13 30.39
N GLU A 197 -12.66 -1.82 30.24
CA GLU A 197 -12.81 -0.88 31.36
C GLU A 197 -14.16 -1.04 32.07
N THR A 198 -15.21 -1.37 31.32
CA THR A 198 -16.60 -1.46 31.80
C THR A 198 -17.03 -2.87 32.23
N GLY A 199 -16.28 -3.91 31.83
CA GLY A 199 -16.54 -5.31 32.19
C GLY A 199 -17.71 -5.98 31.47
N GLY A 200 -18.10 -5.48 30.28
CA GLY A 200 -19.25 -6.00 29.54
C GLY A 200 -19.02 -7.31 28.76
N ASN A 201 -20.01 -7.73 27.98
CA ASN A 201 -19.99 -9.01 27.25
C ASN A 201 -19.30 -8.91 25.88
N LEU A 202 -18.14 -9.57 25.74
CA LEU A 202 -17.35 -9.56 24.51
C LEU A 202 -18.09 -10.20 23.32
N ALA A 203 -18.85 -11.26 23.56
CA ALA A 203 -19.57 -11.95 22.50
C ALA A 203 -20.66 -11.04 21.90
N GLU A 204 -21.43 -10.38 22.75
CA GLU A 204 -22.44 -9.40 22.32
C GLU A 204 -21.81 -8.21 21.59
N THR A 205 -20.66 -7.73 22.07
CA THR A 205 -19.90 -6.66 21.42
C THR A 205 -19.45 -7.06 20.01
N PHE A 206 -18.90 -8.26 19.84
CA PHE A 206 -18.51 -8.78 18.52
C PHE A 206 -19.71 -8.92 17.58
N GLU A 207 -20.86 -9.40 18.07
CA GLU A 207 -22.10 -9.51 17.26
C GLU A 207 -22.62 -8.14 16.83
N THR A 208 -22.58 -7.16 17.73
CA THR A 208 -22.95 -5.77 17.43
C THR A 208 -22.06 -5.18 16.34
N ILE A 209 -20.74 -5.38 16.45
CA ILE A 209 -19.79 -4.91 15.43
C ILE A 209 -20.07 -5.60 14.08
N VAL A 210 -20.27 -6.92 14.07
CA VAL A 210 -20.63 -7.68 12.87
C VAL A 210 -21.90 -7.14 12.22
N TYR A 211 -22.93 -6.86 13.01
CA TYR A 211 -24.17 -6.27 12.53
C TYR A 211 -23.93 -4.90 11.88
N VAL A 212 -23.22 -4.01 12.56
CA VAL A 212 -22.92 -2.65 12.05
C VAL A 212 -22.13 -2.70 10.74
N ILE A 213 -21.10 -3.54 10.65
CA ILE A 213 -20.30 -3.69 9.42
C ILE A 213 -21.16 -4.20 8.27
N ARG A 214 -22.00 -5.22 8.51
CA ARG A 214 -22.89 -5.78 7.48
C ARG A 214 -23.92 -4.76 7.01
N GLU A 215 -24.51 -3.96 7.91
CA GLU A 215 -25.43 -2.89 7.53
C GLU A 215 -24.72 -1.83 6.68
N ARG A 216 -23.50 -1.42 7.04
CA ARG A 216 -22.76 -0.47 6.21
C ARG A 216 -22.46 -1.01 4.81
N GLN A 217 -22.02 -2.26 4.70
CA GLN A 217 -21.79 -2.90 3.40
C GLN A 217 -23.07 -2.99 2.55
N LYS A 218 -24.24 -3.22 3.16
CA LYS A 218 -25.53 -3.20 2.45
C LYS A 218 -25.85 -1.80 1.92
N ILE A 219 -25.57 -0.75 2.70
CA ILE A 219 -25.78 0.63 2.28
C ILE A 219 -24.86 0.99 1.12
N GLU A 220 -23.56 0.66 1.21
CA GLU A 220 -22.58 0.89 0.13
C GLU A 220 -23.03 0.23 -1.19
N LYS A 221 -23.43 -1.05 -1.13
CA LYS A 221 -23.96 -1.76 -2.31
C LYS A 221 -25.23 -1.12 -2.90
N LYS A 222 -26.11 -0.57 -2.05
CA LYS A 222 -27.29 0.16 -2.52
C LYS A 222 -26.91 1.45 -3.23
N ILE A 223 -25.94 2.20 -2.69
CA ILE A 223 -25.44 3.44 -3.30
C ILE A 223 -24.83 3.14 -4.67
N ASP A 224 -24.01 2.09 -4.79
CA ASP A 224 -23.40 1.68 -6.06
C ASP A 224 -24.46 1.30 -7.09
N ALA A 225 -25.47 0.54 -6.69
CA ALA A 225 -26.58 0.16 -7.57
C ALA A 225 -27.40 1.36 -8.06
N ILE A 226 -27.67 2.33 -7.18
CA ILE A 226 -28.38 3.57 -7.53
C ILE A 226 -27.53 4.42 -8.48
N THR A 227 -26.23 4.53 -8.22
CA THR A 227 -25.29 5.29 -9.06
C THR A 227 -25.16 4.67 -10.45
N ALA A 228 -25.01 3.35 -10.53
CA ALA A 228 -24.97 2.62 -11.79
C ALA A 228 -26.27 2.81 -12.60
N LYS A 229 -27.44 2.80 -11.94
CA LYS A 229 -28.72 3.10 -12.58
C LYS A 229 -28.78 4.51 -13.13
N GLY A 230 -28.31 5.51 -12.37
CA GLY A 230 -28.27 6.91 -12.80
C GLY A 230 -27.35 7.13 -14.01
N VAL A 231 -26.17 6.53 -14.01
CA VAL A 231 -25.23 6.60 -15.16
C VAL A 231 -25.84 5.93 -16.40
N MET A 232 -26.45 4.75 -16.27
CA MET A 232 -27.13 4.09 -17.39
C MET A 232 -28.26 4.96 -17.97
N GLN A 233 -29.08 5.58 -17.13
CA GLN A 233 -30.14 6.47 -17.59
C GLN A 233 -29.58 7.70 -18.32
N GLY A 234 -28.47 8.28 -17.84
CA GLY A 234 -27.80 9.41 -18.49
C GLY A 234 -27.10 9.08 -19.80
N VAL A 235 -26.73 7.81 -20.04
CA VAL A 235 -26.15 7.36 -21.33
C VAL A 235 -27.23 7.06 -22.38
N ILE A 236 -28.46 6.73 -21.94
CA ILE A 236 -29.57 6.34 -22.82
C ILE A 236 -30.34 7.55 -23.39
N VAL A 237 -30.26 8.72 -22.75
CA VAL A 237 -30.92 9.97 -23.18
C VAL A 237 -29.94 10.85 -23.93
#